data_AF-A0A2V4TML0-F1
#
_entry.id   AF-A0A2V4TML0-F1
#
_cell.length_a   1.000
_cell.length_b   1.000
_cell.length_c   1.000
_cell.angle_alpha   90.00
_cell.angle_beta   90.00
_cell.angle_gamma   90.00
#
_symmetry.space_group_name_H-M   'P 1'
#
loop_
_entity.id
_entity.type
_entity.pdbx_description
1 polymer ?
#
loop_
_entity_poly.entity_id
_entity_poly.type
_entity_poly.pdbx_seq_one_letter_code
_entity_poly.pdbx_strand_id
1 'polypeptide(L)'
;MHDATTLMNTAFGSAVVVRALLQALRRGSTVAAACLATSVMAPGVARADDWGCQVILCLSNPGGPEQYGECVPPIERLWAALRHGDPFPTCEFGAGGSQGTSAANIWASAGYCREDLLYWGGPEQSELLCNGRGAINVEIDGALYTRVWWDARGPDRTITEFYGAGSTALPYDPAQSARLLLERESESSGGQGGGE
;
A
#
# COMPACT_ATOMS: atom_id res chain seq x y z
N MET A 1 65.11 -6.35 70.69
CA MET A 1 64.77 -7.13 69.50
C MET A 1 63.25 -7.27 69.47
N HIS A 2 62.58 -6.46 68.63
CA HIS A 2 61.12 -6.53 68.47
C HIS A 2 60.85 -7.25 67.14
N ASP A 3 60.02 -8.29 67.21
CA ASP A 3 59.74 -9.25 66.15
C ASP A 3 59.03 -8.61 64.96
N ALA A 4 59.62 -8.74 63.76
CA ALA A 4 59.14 -8.18 62.50
C ALA A 4 57.91 -8.92 61.91
N THR A 5 57.38 -9.93 62.60
CA THR A 5 56.31 -10.83 62.16
C THR A 5 54.90 -10.29 62.41
N THR A 6 54.72 -9.30 63.28
CA THR A 6 53.37 -8.81 63.67
C THR A 6 52.84 -7.70 62.75
N LEU A 7 53.71 -6.91 62.13
CA LEU A 7 53.31 -5.83 61.21
C LEU A 7 52.90 -6.33 59.82
N MET A 8 53.33 -7.54 59.44
CA MET A 8 52.97 -8.12 58.14
C MET A 8 51.56 -8.74 58.16
N ASN A 9 51.04 -9.21 59.30
CA ASN A 9 49.71 -9.85 59.36
C ASN A 9 48.52 -8.87 59.34
N THR A 10 48.68 -7.61 59.79
CA THR A 10 47.58 -6.61 59.81
C THR A 10 47.41 -5.90 58.46
N ALA A 11 48.50 -5.76 57.69
CA ALA A 11 48.48 -5.18 56.34
C ALA A 11 47.78 -6.11 55.32
N PHE A 12 47.96 -7.43 55.44
CA PHE A 12 47.31 -8.40 54.56
C PHE A 12 45.79 -8.50 54.79
N GLY A 13 45.32 -8.41 56.04
CA GLY A 13 43.88 -8.43 56.36
C GLY A 13 43.11 -7.24 55.78
N SER A 14 43.67 -6.03 55.91
CA SER A 14 43.05 -4.80 55.40
C SER A 14 43.00 -4.77 53.87
N ALA A 15 44.05 -5.24 53.19
CA ALA A 15 44.08 -5.32 51.73
C ALA A 15 43.11 -6.37 51.17
N VAL A 16 42.91 -7.49 51.86
CA VAL A 16 41.93 -8.52 51.48
C VAL A 16 40.49 -8.03 51.67
N VAL A 17 40.18 -7.37 52.78
CA VAL A 17 38.85 -6.80 53.04
C VAL A 17 38.52 -5.66 52.08
N VAL A 18 39.48 -4.76 51.80
CA VAL A 18 39.31 -3.68 50.80
C VAL A 18 39.15 -4.23 49.39
N ARG A 19 39.93 -5.26 48.99
CA ARG A 19 39.76 -5.92 47.69
C ARG A 19 38.43 -6.66 47.58
N ALA A 20 37.95 -7.31 48.65
CA ALA A 20 36.65 -7.98 48.68
C ALA A 20 35.47 -6.98 48.62
N LEU A 21 35.57 -5.85 49.33
CA LEU A 21 34.58 -4.77 49.26
C LEU A 21 34.57 -4.08 47.89
N LEU A 22 35.73 -3.81 47.29
CA LEU A 22 35.83 -3.27 45.93
C LEU A 22 35.33 -4.25 44.87
N GLN A 23 35.53 -5.56 45.06
CA GLN A 23 34.99 -6.61 44.19
C GLN A 23 33.47 -6.76 44.34
N ALA A 24 32.93 -6.63 45.56
CA ALA A 24 31.49 -6.63 45.80
C ALA A 24 30.80 -5.38 45.21
N LEU A 25 31.42 -4.20 45.35
CA LEU A 25 30.96 -2.95 44.74
C LEU A 25 31.06 -2.98 43.21
N ARG A 26 32.12 -3.56 42.63
CA ARG A 26 32.25 -3.78 41.18
C ARG A 26 31.23 -4.77 40.63
N ARG A 27 30.98 -5.89 41.34
CA ARG A 27 29.98 -6.90 40.95
C ARG A 27 28.55 -6.38 41.04
N GLY A 28 28.25 -5.56 42.05
CA GLY A 28 26.96 -4.86 42.16
C GLY A 28 26.73 -3.87 41.02
N SER A 29 27.76 -3.13 40.61
CA SER A 29 27.67 -2.17 39.51
C SER A 29 27.50 -2.85 38.13
N THR A 30 28.14 -4.00 37.91
CA THR A 30 27.97 -4.76 36.65
C THR A 30 26.61 -5.43 36.52
N VAL A 31 25.97 -5.86 37.62
CA VAL A 31 24.63 -6.46 37.56
C VAL A 31 23.55 -5.39 37.38
N ALA A 32 23.68 -4.23 38.03
CA ALA A 32 22.75 -3.11 37.83
C ALA A 32 22.84 -2.49 36.42
N ALA A 33 24.05 -2.37 35.86
CA ALA A 33 24.24 -1.87 34.50
C ALA A 33 23.78 -2.85 33.41
N ALA A 34 23.89 -4.17 33.64
CA ALA A 34 23.43 -5.18 32.69
C ALA A 34 21.90 -5.30 32.62
N CYS A 35 21.17 -5.07 33.72
CA CYS A 35 19.70 -5.12 33.71
C CYS A 35 19.03 -3.84 33.16
N LEU A 36 19.72 -2.69 33.19
CA LEU A 36 19.20 -1.45 32.61
C LEU A 36 19.51 -1.31 31.11
N ALA A 37 20.52 -2.02 30.60
CA ALA A 37 20.88 -1.97 29.17
C ALA A 37 20.04 -2.91 28.28
N THR A 38 19.28 -3.86 28.85
CA THR A 38 18.50 -4.84 28.08
C THR A 38 17.05 -4.43 27.80
N SER A 39 16.60 -3.26 28.26
CA SER A 39 15.18 -2.86 28.17
C SER A 39 14.84 -1.87 27.02
N VAL A 40 15.78 -1.52 26.13
CA VAL A 40 15.56 -0.53 25.05
C VAL A 40 15.46 -1.17 23.65
N MET A 41 15.30 -2.49 23.55
CA MET A 41 15.01 -3.17 22.29
C MET A 41 13.72 -3.98 22.43
N ALA A 42 12.64 -3.31 22.82
CA ALA A 42 11.34 -3.79 22.39
C ALA A 42 11.33 -3.64 20.86
N PRO A 43 11.20 -4.72 20.06
CA PRO A 43 10.84 -4.53 18.67
C PRO A 43 9.55 -3.70 18.71
N GLY A 44 9.60 -2.49 18.15
CA GLY A 44 8.40 -1.76 17.85
C GLY A 44 7.56 -2.73 17.03
N VAL A 45 6.41 -3.13 17.57
CA VAL A 45 5.42 -3.83 16.75
C VAL A 45 5.04 -2.80 15.72
N ALA A 46 5.69 -2.85 14.55
CA ALA A 46 5.27 -2.11 13.38
C ALA A 46 3.91 -2.70 13.02
N ARG A 47 2.86 -2.17 13.64
CA ARG A 47 1.50 -2.35 13.16
C ARG A 47 1.53 -1.68 11.81
N ALA A 48 1.64 -2.45 10.73
CA ALA A 48 1.26 -1.95 9.43
C ALA A 48 -0.15 -1.36 9.63
N ASP A 49 -0.36 -0.11 9.22
CA ASP A 49 -1.71 0.43 9.18
C ASP A 49 -2.51 -0.51 8.25
N ASP A 50 -3.46 -1.26 8.82
CA ASP A 50 -4.27 -2.23 8.07
C ASP A 50 -5.18 -1.51 7.05
N TRP A 51 -5.17 -0.18 7.02
CA TRP A 51 -5.90 0.65 6.05
C TRP A 51 -5.67 0.21 4.60
N GLY A 52 -4.44 -0.10 4.18
CA GLY A 52 -4.19 -0.56 2.81
C GLY A 52 -4.88 -1.89 2.50
N CYS A 53 -4.96 -2.77 3.50
CA CYS A 53 -5.67 -4.04 3.40
C CYS A 53 -7.18 -3.85 3.38
N GLN A 54 -7.71 -2.92 4.17
CA GLN A 54 -9.12 -2.51 4.12
C GLN A 54 -9.49 -1.94 2.74
N VAL A 55 -8.64 -1.08 2.18
CA VAL A 55 -8.82 -0.51 0.84
C VAL A 55 -8.94 -1.61 -0.20
N ILE A 56 -8.00 -2.55 -0.24
CA ILE A 56 -8.03 -3.63 -1.25
C ILE A 56 -9.27 -4.51 -1.07
N LEU A 57 -9.65 -4.83 0.17
CA LEU A 57 -10.87 -5.58 0.45
C LEU A 57 -12.12 -4.84 -0.06
N CYS A 58 -12.23 -3.54 0.21
CA CYS A 58 -13.35 -2.72 -0.21
C CYS A 58 -13.41 -2.54 -1.73
N LEU A 59 -12.27 -2.30 -2.38
CA LEU A 59 -12.16 -2.22 -3.85
C LEU A 59 -12.56 -3.53 -4.54
N SER A 60 -12.35 -4.67 -3.88
CA SER A 60 -12.76 -5.99 -4.39
C SER A 60 -14.27 -6.16 -4.45
N ASN A 61 -15.07 -5.29 -3.83
CA ASN A 61 -16.52 -5.46 -3.80
C ASN A 61 -17.19 -5.23 -5.17
N PRO A 62 -17.90 -6.22 -5.75
CA PRO A 62 -18.54 -6.09 -7.06
C PRO A 62 -19.60 -4.97 -7.16
N GLY A 63 -20.26 -4.62 -6.05
CA GLY A 63 -21.30 -3.58 -6.04
C GLY A 63 -20.78 -2.16 -5.80
N GLY A 64 -19.44 -1.99 -5.73
CA GLY A 64 -18.80 -0.69 -5.59
C GLY A 64 -17.97 -0.58 -4.32
N PRO A 65 -16.93 0.27 -4.34
CA PRO A 65 -15.96 0.34 -3.24
C PRO A 65 -16.56 0.86 -1.94
N GLU A 66 -17.67 1.61 -1.99
CA GLU A 66 -18.33 2.23 -0.83
C GLU A 66 -19.74 1.67 -0.57
N GLN A 67 -20.11 0.54 -1.19
CA GLN A 67 -21.45 -0.05 -1.00
C GLN A 67 -21.76 -0.35 0.48
N TYR A 68 -20.74 -0.73 1.24
CA TYR A 68 -20.84 -1.00 2.67
C TYR A 68 -20.30 0.18 3.47
N GLY A 69 -21.01 0.57 4.54
CA GLY A 69 -20.64 1.72 5.36
C GLY A 69 -19.24 1.64 5.98
N GLU A 70 -18.77 0.44 6.32
CA GLU A 70 -17.39 0.20 6.82
C GLU A 70 -16.33 0.56 5.77
N CYS A 71 -16.68 0.52 4.49
CA CYS A 71 -15.78 0.85 3.39
C CYS A 71 -15.77 2.33 3.03
N VAL A 72 -16.72 3.14 3.51
CA VAL A 72 -16.75 4.58 3.21
C VAL A 72 -15.49 5.29 3.74
N PRO A 73 -15.13 5.22 5.04
CA PRO A 73 -13.94 5.93 5.54
C PRO A 73 -12.60 5.53 4.88
N PRO A 74 -12.27 4.23 4.70
CA PRO A 74 -10.99 3.86 4.10
C PRO A 74 -10.91 4.24 2.62
N ILE A 75 -12.01 4.20 1.89
CA ILE A 75 -12.05 4.56 0.47
C ILE A 75 -12.06 6.08 0.26
N GLU A 76 -12.76 6.86 1.09
CA GLU A 76 -12.65 8.33 1.04
C GLU A 76 -11.21 8.79 1.33
N ARG A 77 -10.53 8.13 2.30
CA ARG A 77 -9.10 8.36 2.57
C ARG A 77 -8.23 8.01 1.35
N LEU A 78 -8.56 6.94 0.62
CA LEU A 78 -7.88 6.57 -0.63
C LEU A 78 -8.04 7.65 -1.70
N TRP A 79 -9.26 8.11 -1.96
CA TRP A 79 -9.50 9.16 -2.96
C TRP A 79 -8.77 10.45 -2.59
N ALA A 80 -8.81 10.85 -1.32
CA ALA A 80 -8.04 11.98 -0.85
C ALA A 80 -6.54 11.79 -1.14
N ALA A 81 -5.95 10.67 -0.72
CA ALA A 81 -4.53 10.38 -0.94
C ALA A 81 -4.14 10.44 -2.44
N LEU A 82 -4.89 9.73 -3.30
CA LEU A 82 -4.60 9.73 -4.73
C LEU A 82 -4.74 11.13 -5.35
N ARG A 83 -5.74 11.93 -4.94
CA ARG A 83 -5.88 13.32 -5.43
C ARG A 83 -4.71 14.23 -5.04
N HIS A 84 -4.06 13.96 -3.91
CA HIS A 84 -2.86 14.67 -3.48
C HIS A 84 -1.57 14.16 -4.16
N GLY A 85 -1.66 13.08 -4.93
CA GLY A 85 -0.52 12.46 -5.59
C GLY A 85 0.24 11.48 -4.69
N ASP A 86 -0.34 11.07 -3.57
CA ASP A 86 0.23 10.04 -2.71
C ASP A 86 0.26 8.68 -3.41
N PRO A 87 1.23 7.81 -3.09
CA PRO A 87 1.27 6.46 -3.63
C PRO A 87 0.04 5.65 -3.21
N PHE A 88 -0.35 4.70 -4.07
CA PHE A 88 -1.38 3.72 -3.74
C PHE A 88 -0.97 2.93 -2.48
N PRO A 89 -1.88 2.67 -1.52
CA PRO A 89 -1.52 2.05 -0.26
C PRO A 89 -1.00 0.64 -0.45
N THR A 90 0.00 0.27 0.33
CA THR A 90 0.50 -1.10 0.39
C THR A 90 -0.29 -1.91 1.41
N CYS A 91 -0.40 -3.21 1.17
CA CYS A 91 -0.95 -4.14 2.12
C CYS A 91 -0.07 -5.39 2.17
N GLU A 92 0.40 -5.75 3.36
CA GLU A 92 1.16 -6.98 3.58
C GLU A 92 0.22 -8.18 3.86
N PHE A 93 -0.66 -8.51 2.91
CA PHE A 93 -1.23 -9.86 2.85
C PHE A 93 -0.14 -10.83 2.32
N GLY A 94 0.94 -11.04 3.09
CA GLY A 94 2.20 -11.51 2.47
C GLY A 94 3.09 -12.44 3.27
N ALA A 95 3.08 -12.43 4.61
CA ALA A 95 3.93 -13.36 5.37
C ALA A 95 3.38 -14.81 5.40
N GLY A 96 2.29 -15.10 4.67
CA GLY A 96 1.53 -16.36 4.76
C GLY A 96 0.87 -16.90 3.49
N GLY A 97 1.23 -16.44 2.28
CA GLY A 97 1.04 -17.28 1.07
C GLY A 97 -0.03 -16.96 0.03
N SER A 98 -0.66 -15.78 -0.03
CA SER A 98 -1.42 -15.37 -1.23
C SER A 98 -0.48 -14.81 -2.31
N GLN A 99 0.28 -15.70 -2.96
CA GLN A 99 1.06 -15.38 -4.16
C GLN A 99 0.09 -15.06 -5.32
N GLY A 100 -0.42 -13.83 -5.39
CA GLY A 100 -1.23 -13.39 -6.54
C GLY A 100 -2.34 -12.38 -6.28
N THR A 101 -2.61 -11.99 -5.03
CA THR A 101 -3.52 -10.86 -4.78
C THR A 101 -2.75 -9.55 -4.85
N SER A 102 -3.15 -8.64 -5.73
CA SER A 102 -2.51 -7.33 -5.89
C SER A 102 -3.53 -6.26 -6.24
N ALA A 103 -3.20 -4.99 -5.99
CA ALA A 103 -3.99 -3.88 -6.48
C ALA A 103 -3.07 -2.72 -6.88
N ALA A 104 -3.40 -2.06 -7.99
CA ALA A 104 -2.62 -0.94 -8.49
C ALA A 104 -3.50 0.14 -9.10
N ASN A 105 -3.22 1.40 -8.76
CA ASN A 105 -3.77 2.56 -9.43
C ASN A 105 -3.01 2.85 -10.74
N ILE A 106 -3.75 3.01 -11.82
CA ILE A 106 -3.28 3.44 -13.13
C ILE A 106 -3.94 4.78 -13.43
N TRP A 107 -3.14 5.80 -13.71
CA TRP A 107 -3.64 7.11 -14.11
C TRP A 107 -4.30 7.01 -15.49
N ALA A 108 -5.51 7.57 -15.60
CA ALA A 108 -6.28 7.50 -16.82
C ALA A 108 -5.75 8.49 -17.85
N SER A 109 -5.80 8.08 -19.11
CA SER A 109 -5.43 8.88 -20.28
C SER A 109 -6.08 8.27 -21.52
N ALA A 110 -5.93 8.84 -22.71
CA ALA A 110 -6.33 8.14 -23.93
C ALA A 110 -5.65 6.76 -24.07
N GLY A 111 -4.43 6.61 -23.54
CA GLY A 111 -3.70 5.33 -23.54
C GLY A 111 -4.15 4.33 -22.48
N TYR A 112 -5.09 4.68 -21.60
CA TYR A 112 -5.73 3.76 -20.65
C TYR A 112 -7.07 4.35 -20.19
N CYS A 113 -8.16 4.02 -20.90
CA CYS A 113 -9.48 4.55 -20.61
C CYS A 113 -10.59 3.55 -20.89
N ARG A 114 -11.70 3.65 -20.18
CA ARG A 114 -12.94 2.96 -20.54
C ARG A 114 -13.56 3.60 -21.78
N GLU A 115 -14.07 2.78 -22.69
CA GLU A 115 -14.62 3.25 -23.98
C GLU A 115 -15.69 4.33 -23.80
N ASP A 116 -16.59 4.18 -22.83
CA ASP A 116 -17.67 5.14 -22.58
C ASP A 116 -17.21 6.41 -21.84
N LEU A 117 -15.97 6.45 -21.34
CA LEU A 117 -15.33 7.60 -20.72
C LEU A 117 -14.44 8.37 -21.70
N LEU A 118 -14.13 7.80 -22.87
CA LEU A 118 -13.38 8.50 -23.90
C LEU A 118 -14.21 9.64 -24.48
N TYR A 119 -13.56 10.80 -24.70
CA TYR A 119 -14.19 11.95 -25.33
C TYR A 119 -13.17 12.79 -26.09
N TRP A 120 -13.63 13.50 -27.11
CA TRP A 120 -12.83 14.46 -27.85
C TRP A 120 -12.72 15.78 -27.07
N GLY A 121 -11.49 16.23 -26.84
CA GLY A 121 -11.16 17.44 -26.11
C GLY A 121 -9.86 18.09 -26.58
N GLY A 122 -9.36 19.06 -25.81
CA GLY A 122 -8.25 19.92 -26.20
C GLY A 122 -8.68 21.23 -26.89
N PRO A 123 -7.75 22.10 -27.28
CA PRO A 123 -8.06 23.44 -27.81
C PRO A 123 -8.92 23.41 -29.08
N GLU A 124 -8.80 22.35 -29.88
CA GLU A 124 -9.53 22.15 -31.14
C GLU A 124 -10.45 20.91 -31.10
N GLN A 125 -10.66 20.30 -29.92
CA GLN A 125 -11.39 19.02 -29.78
C GLN A 125 -10.83 17.88 -30.65
N SER A 126 -9.53 17.90 -30.91
CA SER A 126 -8.83 16.96 -31.80
C SER A 126 -8.00 15.94 -31.04
N GLU A 127 -7.99 15.99 -29.71
CA GLU A 127 -7.28 15.03 -28.86
C GLU A 127 -8.29 14.19 -28.10
N LEU A 128 -8.06 12.88 -28.09
CA LEU A 128 -8.87 12.00 -27.29
C LEU A 128 -8.41 12.11 -25.83
N LEU A 129 -9.35 12.27 -24.90
CA LEU A 129 -9.11 12.37 -23.47
C LEU A 129 -9.96 11.35 -22.73
N CYS A 130 -9.62 11.09 -21.47
CA CYS A 130 -10.39 10.21 -20.60
C CYS A 130 -11.17 11.02 -19.57
N ASN A 131 -12.48 10.79 -19.47
CA ASN A 131 -13.35 11.38 -18.47
C ASN A 131 -13.36 10.55 -17.17
N GLY A 132 -12.16 10.31 -16.65
CA GLY A 132 -11.89 9.64 -15.39
C GLY A 132 -10.48 10.03 -14.96
N ARG A 133 -10.20 10.03 -13.65
CA ARG A 133 -8.85 10.39 -13.19
C ARG A 133 -7.92 9.18 -13.16
N GLY A 134 -8.46 8.00 -12.88
CA GLY A 134 -7.69 6.76 -12.91
C GLY A 134 -8.58 5.53 -12.81
N ALA A 135 -7.94 4.37 -12.87
CA ALA A 135 -8.55 3.08 -12.61
C ALA A 135 -7.68 2.31 -11.62
N ILE A 136 -8.32 1.61 -10.68
CA ILE A 136 -7.63 0.66 -9.80
C ILE A 136 -7.99 -0.74 -10.24
N ASN A 137 -6.99 -1.51 -10.66
CA ASN A 137 -7.16 -2.93 -10.96
C ASN A 137 -6.86 -3.71 -9.68
N VAL A 138 -7.81 -4.53 -9.25
CA VAL A 138 -7.59 -5.53 -8.20
C VAL A 138 -7.52 -6.89 -8.86
N GLU A 139 -6.41 -7.59 -8.62
CA GLU A 139 -6.18 -8.95 -9.06
C GLU A 139 -6.24 -9.89 -7.86
N ILE A 140 -6.85 -11.06 -8.04
CA ILE A 140 -6.86 -12.16 -7.07
C ILE A 140 -6.30 -13.39 -7.80
N ASP A 141 -5.30 -14.03 -7.23
CA ASP A 141 -4.57 -15.15 -7.81
C ASP A 141 -4.05 -14.86 -9.25
N GLY A 142 -3.62 -13.62 -9.49
CA GLY A 142 -3.09 -13.15 -10.78
C GLY A 142 -4.15 -12.93 -11.87
N ALA A 143 -5.44 -13.03 -11.54
CA ALA A 143 -6.53 -12.74 -12.46
C ALA A 143 -7.22 -11.42 -12.06
N LEU A 144 -7.53 -10.58 -13.06
CA LEU A 144 -8.31 -9.37 -12.85
C LEU A 144 -9.67 -9.73 -12.22
N TYR A 145 -9.93 -9.19 -11.03
CA TYR A 145 -11.13 -9.46 -10.26
C TYR A 145 -12.10 -8.28 -10.31
N THR A 146 -11.61 -7.07 -10.02
CA THR A 146 -12.37 -5.83 -10.22
C THR A 146 -11.50 -4.76 -10.87
N ARG A 147 -12.13 -3.84 -11.59
CA ARG A 147 -11.54 -2.58 -12.02
C ARG A 147 -12.45 -1.44 -11.58
N VAL A 148 -11.92 -0.52 -10.79
CA VAL A 148 -12.66 0.63 -10.27
C VAL A 148 -12.14 1.90 -10.93
N TRP A 149 -12.92 2.47 -11.85
CA TRP A 149 -12.66 3.81 -12.38
C TRP A 149 -13.10 4.84 -11.36
N TRP A 150 -12.25 5.82 -11.05
CA TRP A 150 -12.51 6.84 -10.05
C TRP A 150 -12.42 8.26 -10.61
N ASP A 151 -13.19 9.16 -10.00
CA ASP A 151 -13.59 10.44 -10.57
C ASP A 151 -14.16 10.28 -12.01
N ALA A 152 -14.88 9.19 -12.25
CA ALA A 152 -15.41 8.80 -13.55
C ALA A 152 -16.65 9.63 -13.90
N ARG A 153 -16.55 10.46 -14.95
CA ARG A 153 -17.56 11.47 -15.33
C ARG A 153 -17.76 12.59 -14.30
N GLY A 154 -16.80 12.79 -13.39
CA GLY A 154 -16.81 13.87 -12.40
C GLY A 154 -16.32 13.43 -11.01
N PRO A 155 -16.13 14.39 -10.09
CA PRO A 155 -15.61 14.11 -8.75
C PRO A 155 -16.46 13.10 -7.97
N ASP A 156 -15.80 12.23 -7.21
CA ASP A 156 -16.43 11.26 -6.29
C ASP A 156 -17.37 10.24 -6.97
N ARG A 157 -17.31 10.13 -8.31
CA ARG A 157 -18.03 9.12 -9.08
C ARG A 157 -17.12 7.93 -9.34
N THR A 158 -17.63 6.74 -9.09
CA THR A 158 -16.93 5.49 -9.37
C THR A 158 -17.72 4.62 -10.34
N ILE A 159 -17.00 3.89 -11.17
CA ILE A 159 -17.57 2.82 -12.01
C ILE A 159 -16.80 1.55 -11.69
N THR A 160 -17.50 0.55 -11.17
CA THR A 160 -16.92 -0.76 -10.86
C THR A 160 -17.24 -1.76 -11.95
N GLU A 161 -16.19 -2.32 -12.53
CA GLU A 161 -16.24 -3.48 -13.41
C GLU A 161 -15.85 -4.71 -12.59
N PHE A 162 -16.65 -5.77 -12.68
CA PHE A 162 -16.42 -7.02 -11.96
C PHE A 162 -16.19 -8.18 -12.94
N TYR A 163 -15.13 -8.95 -12.71
CA TYR A 163 -14.67 -10.03 -13.59
C TYR A 163 -14.50 -11.37 -12.85
N GLY A 164 -14.82 -11.41 -11.54
CA GLY A 164 -14.77 -12.63 -10.75
C GLY A 164 -15.87 -13.64 -11.09
N ALA A 165 -15.89 -14.74 -10.32
CA ALA A 165 -16.86 -15.81 -10.50
C ALA A 165 -18.32 -15.29 -10.49
N GLY A 166 -19.10 -15.70 -11.49
CA GLY A 166 -20.49 -15.28 -11.66
C GLY A 166 -20.67 -14.00 -12.47
N SER A 167 -19.60 -13.30 -12.86
CA SER A 167 -19.68 -12.20 -13.81
C SER A 167 -19.95 -12.68 -15.24
N THR A 168 -20.72 -11.91 -16.00
CA THR A 168 -20.88 -12.06 -17.45
C THR A 168 -20.05 -11.04 -18.24
N ALA A 169 -19.32 -10.16 -17.56
CA ALA A 169 -18.49 -9.15 -18.19
C ALA A 169 -17.28 -9.81 -18.86
N LEU A 170 -17.02 -9.46 -20.11
CA LEU A 170 -15.82 -9.89 -20.82
C LEU A 170 -14.68 -8.92 -20.46
N PRO A 171 -13.54 -9.41 -19.96
CA PRO A 171 -12.36 -8.57 -19.76
C PRO A 171 -11.92 -7.94 -21.09
N TYR A 172 -11.60 -6.66 -21.05
CA TYR A 172 -11.01 -5.91 -22.15
C TYR A 172 -9.78 -5.14 -21.65
N ASP A 173 -8.93 -4.74 -22.60
CA ASP A 173 -7.74 -3.93 -22.34
C ASP A 173 -8.05 -2.44 -22.59
N PRO A 174 -8.13 -1.59 -21.54
CA PRO A 174 -8.36 -0.15 -21.68
C PRO A 174 -7.27 0.58 -22.46
N ALA A 175 -6.10 -0.03 -22.64
CA ALA A 175 -5.04 0.54 -23.47
C ALA A 175 -5.36 0.49 -24.97
N GLN A 176 -6.32 -0.34 -25.39
CA GLN A 176 -6.74 -0.44 -26.78
C GLN A 176 -7.95 0.42 -27.13
N SER A 177 -8.68 0.92 -26.13
CA SER A 177 -9.97 1.59 -26.34
C SER A 177 -9.89 2.81 -27.25
N ALA A 178 -8.83 3.63 -27.15
CA ALA A 178 -8.64 4.77 -28.05
C ALA A 178 -8.45 4.35 -29.51
N ARG A 179 -7.60 3.36 -29.77
CA ARG A 179 -7.35 2.85 -31.13
C ARG A 179 -8.63 2.28 -31.74
N LEU A 180 -9.38 1.49 -30.99
CA LEU A 180 -10.62 0.87 -31.44
C LEU A 180 -11.71 1.90 -31.75
N LEU A 181 -11.78 2.99 -30.98
CA LEU A 181 -12.71 4.09 -31.26
C LEU A 181 -12.38 4.77 -32.60
N LEU A 182 -11.11 5.11 -32.81
CA LEU A 182 -10.65 5.77 -34.04
C LEU A 182 -10.87 4.90 -35.29
N GLU A 183 -10.64 3.59 -35.17
CA GLU A 183 -10.93 2.62 -36.25
C GLU A 183 -12.42 2.66 -36.62
N ARG A 184 -13.32 2.57 -35.63
CA ARG A 184 -14.78 2.61 -35.85
C ARG A 184 -15.26 3.92 -36.49
N GLU A 185 -14.72 5.06 -36.07
CA GLU A 185 -15.07 6.37 -36.66
C GLU A 185 -14.60 6.48 -38.11
N SER A 186 -13.42 5.94 -38.43
CA SER A 186 -12.89 5.92 -39.80
C SER A 186 -13.75 5.06 -40.75
N GLU A 187 -14.20 3.89 -40.29
CA GLU A 187 -15.10 3.01 -41.04
C GLU A 187 -16.46 3.67 -41.29
N SER A 188 -17.00 4.35 -40.27
CA SER A 188 -18.26 5.09 -40.39
C SER A 188 -18.17 6.25 -41.38
N SER A 189 -17.01 6.91 -41.47
CA SER A 189 -16.79 8.06 -42.37
C SER A 189 -16.54 7.63 -43.82
N GLY A 190 -16.00 6.44 -44.05
CA GLY A 190 -15.74 5.89 -45.38
C GLY A 190 -16.95 5.25 -46.08
N GLY A 191 -18.06 5.04 -45.37
CA GLY A 191 -19.25 4.36 -45.90
C GLY A 191 -20.29 5.23 -46.62
N GLN A 192 -20.08 6.55 -46.69
CA GLN A 192 -21.06 7.50 -47.23
C GLN A 192 -20.58 8.12 -48.56
N GLY A 193 -20.54 7.33 -49.63
CA GLY A 193 -20.05 7.78 -50.94
C GLY A 193 -20.54 6.92 -52.11
N GLY A 194 -21.86 6.79 -52.29
CA GLY A 194 -22.44 6.09 -53.45
C GLY A 194 -23.93 6.36 -53.63
N GLY A 195 -24.27 7.05 -54.74
CA GLY A 195 -25.61 7.40 -55.20
C GLY A 195 -25.94 8.86 -54.91
N GLU A 196 -26.21 9.74 -55.89
CA GLU A 196 -27.00 9.57 -57.12
C GLU A 196 -26.34 10.19 -58.36
#